data_AF-A0A7S1TWJ4-F1
#
_entry.id   AF-A0A7S1TWJ4-F1
#
_cell.length_a   1.000
_cell.length_b   1.000
_cell.length_c   1.000
_cell.angle_alpha   90.00
_cell.angle_beta   90.00
_cell.angle_gamma   90.00
#
_symmetry.space_group_name_H-M   'P 1'
#
loop_
_entity.id
_entity.type
_entity.pdbx_description
1 polymer ?
#
loop_
_entity_poly.entity_id
_entity_poly.type
_entity_poly.pdbx_seq_one_letter_code
_entity_poly.pdbx_strand_id
1 'polypeptide(L)'
;PPSSAADKLKFYEKVLMPRIQYDDVKMCLECRGKVAESMTKTEMLNTLHECIVLEKKVLGLRKHREFREREEQIRELLGRKRNGMAKKIKVDLKGQWDPLADMQAKEELERKREEQGRAEVLFQMRENAYKTWRHHIKEMRENMELKTTPRGNSLQLHINGITPRGAPLETPRGAQAASVISAGANHAALVHQSGQLYTWGAGASGRLGLDETQGGNPQASAKRPTLVQTLRGRPVVHVSCGAMHTSAVVAGGDLFVWGSGST
;
A
#
# COMPACT_ATOMS: atom_id res chain seq x y z
N PRO A 1 -14.65 19.21 24.06
CA PRO A 1 -13.83 18.45 23.09
C PRO A 1 -14.50 17.10 22.76
N PRO A 2 -14.45 16.61 21.51
CA PRO A 2 -15.08 15.34 21.14
C PRO A 2 -14.42 14.15 21.85
N SER A 3 -15.22 13.14 22.23
CA SER A 3 -14.82 12.03 23.11
C SER A 3 -14.02 10.94 22.40
N SER A 4 -14.30 10.65 21.12
CA SER A 4 -13.59 9.62 20.35
C SER A 4 -12.72 10.21 19.23
N ALA A 5 -11.73 9.45 18.76
CA ALA A 5 -10.88 9.86 17.62
C ALA A 5 -11.69 10.08 16.33
N ALA A 6 -12.71 9.25 16.10
CA ALA A 6 -13.62 9.40 14.96
C ALA A 6 -14.46 10.68 15.06
N ASP A 7 -14.91 11.04 16.27
CA ASP A 7 -15.66 12.29 16.47
C ASP A 7 -14.77 13.52 16.36
N LYS A 8 -13.49 13.42 16.75
CA LYS A 8 -12.49 14.48 16.52
C LYS A 8 -12.25 14.70 15.03
N LEU A 9 -12.15 13.63 14.23
CA LEU A 9 -11.98 13.73 12.78
C LEU A 9 -13.22 14.36 12.12
N LYS A 10 -14.43 13.90 12.47
CA LYS A 10 -15.68 14.49 11.97
C LYS A 10 -15.81 15.97 12.36
N PHE A 11 -15.44 16.33 13.58
CA PHE A 11 -15.45 17.72 14.03
C PHE A 11 -14.44 18.57 13.24
N TYR A 12 -13.23 18.04 13.00
CA TYR A 12 -12.22 18.71 12.20
C TYR A 12 -12.72 18.96 10.76
N GLU A 13 -13.25 17.94 10.10
CA GLU A 13 -13.74 18.02 8.71
C GLU A 13 -14.97 18.92 8.56
N LYS A 14 -15.93 18.85 9.49
CA LYS A 14 -17.21 19.55 9.36
C LYS A 14 -17.21 20.95 9.95
N VAL A 15 -16.39 21.22 10.97
CA VAL A 15 -16.46 22.47 11.75
C VAL A 15 -15.21 23.33 11.55
N LEU A 16 -14.01 22.76 11.64
CA LEU A 16 -12.77 23.53 11.57
C LEU A 16 -12.33 23.78 10.12
N MET A 17 -12.33 22.73 9.29
CA MET A 17 -11.90 22.79 7.90
C MET A 17 -12.60 23.88 7.08
N PRO A 18 -13.94 24.09 7.16
CA PRO A 18 -14.60 25.16 6.42
C PRO A 18 -14.22 26.58 6.86
N ARG A 19 -13.83 26.76 8.12
CA ARG A 19 -13.48 28.09 8.67
C ARG A 19 -12.10 28.57 8.23
N ILE A 20 -11.20 27.65 7.92
CA ILE A 20 -9.85 27.96 7.46
C ILE A 20 -9.93 28.45 6.01
N GLN A 21 -9.43 29.64 5.71
CA GLN A 21 -9.43 30.13 4.33
C GLN A 21 -8.31 29.47 3.52
N TYR A 22 -8.62 29.07 2.29
CA TYR A 22 -7.65 28.41 1.40
C TYR A 22 -6.45 29.32 1.09
N ASP A 23 -6.73 30.58 0.76
CA ASP A 23 -5.71 31.57 0.39
C ASP A 23 -4.74 31.88 1.54
N ASP A 24 -5.21 31.81 2.79
CA ASP A 24 -4.35 31.98 3.97
C ASP A 24 -3.35 30.83 4.09
N VAL A 25 -3.81 29.58 3.96
CA VAL A 25 -2.93 28.40 4.03
C VAL A 25 -1.96 28.39 2.85
N LYS A 26 -2.44 28.76 1.66
CA LYS A 26 -1.61 28.90 0.45
C LYS A 26 -0.50 29.92 0.68
N MET A 27 -0.84 31.10 1.20
CA MET A 27 0.12 32.17 1.48
C MET A 27 1.18 31.71 2.49
N CYS A 28 0.78 31.04 3.58
CA CYS A 28 1.69 30.48 4.56
C CYS A 28 2.66 29.46 3.93
N LEU A 29 2.17 28.56 3.07
CA LEU A 29 3.01 27.58 2.37
C LEU A 29 4.00 28.24 1.40
N GLU A 30 3.57 29.26 0.66
CA GLU A 30 4.43 30.02 -0.24
C GLU A 30 5.56 30.75 0.52
N CYS A 31 5.29 31.28 1.72
CA CYS A 31 6.31 31.88 2.59
C CYS A 31 7.39 30.88 3.00
N ARG A 32 7.10 29.58 2.90
CA ARG A 32 7.99 28.45 3.19
C ARG A 32 8.54 27.80 1.93
N GLY A 33 8.35 28.43 0.77
CA GLY A 33 8.81 27.92 -0.52
C GLY A 33 8.09 26.67 -1.02
N LYS A 34 6.94 26.30 -0.44
CA LYS A 34 6.15 25.14 -0.86
C LYS A 34 5.18 25.56 -1.99
N VAL A 35 4.97 24.65 -2.95
CA VAL A 35 4.04 24.84 -4.07
C VAL A 35 2.69 24.24 -3.70
N ALA A 36 1.64 25.05 -3.69
CA ALA A 36 0.30 24.64 -3.26
C ALA A 36 -0.72 24.45 -4.39
N GLU A 37 -0.36 24.73 -5.65
CA GLU A 37 -1.31 24.80 -6.78
C GLU A 37 -2.02 23.47 -7.11
N SER A 38 -1.39 22.34 -6.81
CA SER A 38 -1.92 20.99 -7.04
C SER A 38 -2.39 20.27 -5.77
N MET A 39 -2.33 20.93 -4.61
CA MET A 39 -2.60 20.29 -3.32
C MET A 39 -4.05 20.48 -2.90
N THR A 40 -4.64 19.42 -2.33
CA THR A 40 -5.90 19.53 -1.59
C THR A 40 -5.70 20.35 -0.32
N LYS A 41 -6.78 20.95 0.21
CA LYS A 41 -6.74 21.71 1.46
C LYS A 41 -6.22 20.89 2.65
N THR A 42 -6.50 19.58 2.68
CA THR A 42 -6.01 18.66 3.71
C THR A 42 -4.50 18.44 3.58
N GLU A 43 -4.01 18.20 2.37
CA GLU A 43 -2.57 18.06 2.12
C GLU A 43 -1.84 19.35 2.49
N MET A 44 -2.37 20.52 2.12
CA MET A 44 -1.80 21.81 2.48
C MET A 44 -1.67 21.98 4.00
N LEU A 45 -2.71 21.60 4.76
CA LEU A 45 -2.69 21.69 6.22
C LEU A 45 -1.71 20.71 6.85
N ASN A 46 -1.60 19.49 6.31
CA ASN A 46 -0.62 18.51 6.77
C ASN A 46 0.81 19.01 6.51
N THR A 47 1.09 19.51 5.31
CA THR A 47 2.41 20.06 4.98
C THR A 47 2.73 21.30 5.81
N LEU A 48 1.76 22.20 6.02
CA LEU A 48 1.96 23.36 6.89
C LEU A 48 2.18 22.93 8.34
N HIS A 49 1.49 21.89 8.81
CA HIS A 49 1.69 21.32 10.14
C HIS A 49 3.13 20.80 10.31
N GLU A 50 3.64 20.03 9.34
CA GLU A 50 5.02 19.55 9.36
C GLU A 50 6.03 20.71 9.42
N CYS A 51 5.81 21.76 8.62
CA CYS A 51 6.65 22.96 8.68
C CYS A 51 6.60 23.62 10.07
N ILE A 52 5.42 23.81 10.65
CA ILE A 52 5.26 24.42 11.97
C ILE A 52 5.91 23.58 13.08
N VAL A 53 5.81 22.25 12.99
CA VAL A 53 6.48 21.35 13.94
C VAL A 53 7.99 21.53 13.85
N LEU A 54 8.53 21.58 12.63
CA LEU A 54 9.96 21.80 12.40
C LEU A 54 10.41 23.20 12.86
N GLU A 55 9.63 24.25 12.60
CA GLU A 55 9.85 25.62 13.12
C GLU A 55 10.07 25.60 14.63
N LYS A 56 9.13 24.98 15.34
CA LYS A 56 9.14 24.95 16.79
C LYS A 56 10.28 24.09 17.33
N LYS A 57 10.58 22.97 16.67
CA LYS A 57 11.66 22.05 17.07
C LYS A 57 13.04 22.69 16.91
N VAL A 58 13.29 23.36 15.79
CA VAL A 58 14.63 23.86 15.42
C VAL A 58 14.83 25.32 15.82
N LEU A 59 13.89 26.20 15.47
CA LEU A 59 14.02 27.64 15.70
C LEU A 59 13.45 28.08 17.06
N GLY A 60 12.60 27.24 17.66
CA GLY A 60 11.94 27.51 18.93
C GLY A 60 10.68 28.38 18.80
N LEU A 61 9.93 28.45 19.90
CA LEU A 61 8.63 29.14 19.95
C LEU A 61 8.71 30.64 19.69
N ARG A 62 9.83 31.29 20.06
CA ARG A 62 10.02 32.73 19.82
C ARG A 62 10.09 33.03 18.34
N LYS A 63 10.93 32.30 17.60
CA LYS A 63 11.07 32.47 16.15
C LYS A 63 9.79 32.12 15.40
N HIS A 64 9.09 31.05 15.80
CA HIS A 64 7.78 30.73 15.23
C HIS A 64 6.75 31.87 15.42
N ARG A 65 6.77 32.59 16.56
CA ARG A 65 5.92 33.78 16.76
C ARG A 65 6.29 34.92 15.82
N GLU A 66 7.59 35.20 15.65
CA GLU A 66 8.07 36.20 14.68
C GLU A 66 7.61 35.87 13.25
N PHE A 67 7.64 34.59 12.85
CA PHE A 67 7.09 34.14 11.56
C PHE A 67 5.60 34.46 11.43
N ARG A 68 4.79 34.17 12.45
CA ARG A 68 3.34 34.48 12.43
C ARG A 68 3.06 35.97 12.36
N GLU A 69 3.82 36.80 13.07
CA GLU A 69 3.68 38.26 13.01
C GLU A 69 3.98 38.78 11.60
N ARG A 70 5.02 38.26 10.94
CA ARG A 70 5.34 38.61 9.55
C ARG A 70 4.27 38.13 8.56
N GLU A 71 3.69 36.95 8.76
CA GLU A 71 2.55 36.45 7.97
C GLU A 71 1.32 37.36 8.11
N GLU A 72 1.05 37.85 9.31
CA GLU A 72 -0.04 38.79 9.57
C GLU A 72 0.20 40.14 8.87
N GLN A 73 1.44 40.66 8.92
CA GLN A 73 1.83 41.85 8.16
C GLN A 73 1.64 41.66 6.65
N ILE A 74 1.95 40.47 6.09
CA ILE A 74 1.71 40.16 4.68
C ILE A 74 0.21 40.26 4.39
N ARG A 75 -0.65 39.67 5.23
CA ARG A 75 -2.11 39.70 5.07
C ARG A 75 -2.65 41.13 5.05
N GLU A 76 -2.21 41.98 5.97
CA GLU A 76 -2.59 43.40 6.00
C GLU A 76 -2.15 44.15 4.74
N LEU A 77 -0.91 43.93 4.28
CA LEU A 77 -0.38 44.56 3.07
C LEU A 77 -1.14 44.15 1.82
N LEU A 78 -1.51 42.87 1.71
CA LEU A 78 -2.35 42.36 0.61
C LEU A 78 -3.74 42.98 0.65
N GLY A 79 -4.36 43.11 1.82
CA GLY A 79 -5.64 43.81 2.00
C GLY A 79 -5.59 45.28 1.55
N ARG A 80 -4.45 45.96 1.77
CA ARG A 80 -4.19 47.33 1.29
C ARG A 80 -3.69 47.41 -0.16
N LYS A 81 -3.70 46.30 -0.91
CA LYS A 81 -3.19 46.19 -2.30
C LYS A 81 -1.71 46.56 -2.46
N ARG A 82 -0.89 46.45 -1.40
CA ARG A 82 0.56 46.74 -1.41
C ARG A 82 1.39 45.49 -1.75
N ASN A 83 1.11 44.90 -2.91
CA ASN A 83 1.65 43.59 -3.33
C ASN A 83 3.19 43.55 -3.37
N GLY A 84 3.85 44.67 -3.75
CA GLY A 84 5.32 44.74 -3.79
C GLY A 84 5.99 44.60 -2.42
N MET A 85 5.38 45.17 -1.37
CA MET A 85 5.91 45.05 0.00
C MET A 85 5.64 43.66 0.58
N ALA A 86 4.43 43.13 0.36
CA ALA A 86 4.11 41.75 0.73
C ALA A 86 5.09 40.74 0.10
N LYS A 87 5.43 40.92 -1.19
CA LYS A 87 6.40 40.08 -1.89
C LYS A 87 7.80 40.14 -1.27
N LYS A 88 8.26 41.31 -0.82
CA LYS A 88 9.56 41.45 -0.12
C LYS A 88 9.59 40.65 1.18
N ILE A 89 8.53 40.75 2.00
CA ILE A 89 8.45 39.98 3.26
C ILE A 89 8.37 38.48 2.99
N LYS A 90 7.61 38.05 1.97
CA LYS A 90 7.56 36.63 1.56
C LYS A 90 8.94 36.08 1.21
N VAL A 91 9.74 36.84 0.46
CA VAL A 91 11.11 36.44 0.07
C VAL A 91 12.04 36.37 1.29
N ASP A 92 11.96 37.32 2.21
CA ASP A 92 12.71 37.31 3.47
C ASP A 92 12.37 36.09 4.35
N LEU A 93 11.08 35.81 4.55
CA LEU A 93 10.62 34.63 5.28
C LEU A 93 11.09 33.33 4.62
N LYS A 94 11.03 33.26 3.29
CA LYS A 94 11.53 32.09 2.55
C LYS A 94 13.02 31.88 2.80
N GLY A 95 13.83 32.94 2.72
CA GLY A 95 15.27 32.83 2.99
C GLY A 95 15.59 32.37 4.42
N GLN A 96 14.80 32.75 5.40
CA GLN A 96 14.91 32.25 6.77
C GLN A 96 14.46 30.77 6.90
N TRP A 97 13.59 30.31 6.01
CA TRP A 97 13.04 28.96 5.98
C TRP A 97 13.88 27.96 5.19
N ASP A 98 14.63 28.41 4.19
CA ASP A 98 15.40 27.55 3.28
C ASP A 98 16.32 26.54 4.00
N PRO A 99 17.07 26.90 5.08
CA PRO A 99 17.87 25.92 5.82
C PRO A 99 17.05 24.80 6.48
N LEU A 100 15.80 25.09 6.85
CA LEU A 100 14.87 24.09 7.42
C LEU A 100 14.28 23.21 6.33
N ALA A 101 14.11 23.72 5.11
CA ALA A 101 13.70 22.91 3.96
C ALA A 101 14.74 21.82 3.64
N ASP A 102 16.03 22.15 3.71
CA ASP A 102 17.12 21.17 3.52
C ASP A 102 17.11 20.08 4.60
N MET A 103 16.83 20.45 5.86
CA MET A 103 16.69 19.48 6.95
C MET A 103 15.45 18.59 6.75
N GLN A 104 14.32 19.16 6.34
CA GLN A 104 13.11 18.41 6.05
C GLN A 104 13.34 17.39 4.92
N ALA A 105 14.07 17.78 3.87
CA ALA A 105 14.42 16.89 2.76
C ALA A 105 15.33 15.74 3.21
N LYS A 106 16.28 16.00 4.11
CA LYS A 106 17.14 14.96 4.70
C LYS A 106 16.35 13.99 5.59
N GLU A 107 15.51 14.50 6.50
CA GLU A 107 14.64 13.67 7.35
C GLU A 107 13.69 12.81 6.49
N GLU A 108 13.14 13.35 5.40
CA GLU A 108 12.29 12.59 4.48
C GLU A 108 13.07 11.47 3.75
N LEU A 109 14.29 11.76 3.31
CA LEU A 109 15.15 10.77 2.66
C LEU A 109 15.53 9.64 3.63
N GLU A 110 15.88 9.97 4.87
CA GLU A 110 16.17 8.99 5.92
C GLU A 110 14.95 8.12 6.23
N ARG A 111 13.76 8.73 6.39
CA ARG A 111 12.50 7.99 6.59
C ARG A 111 12.23 7.01 5.45
N LYS A 112 12.38 7.45 4.19
CA LYS A 112 12.22 6.58 3.02
C LYS A 112 13.23 5.42 3.02
N ARG A 113 14.48 5.68 3.40
CA ARG A 113 15.53 4.65 3.51
C ARG A 113 15.21 3.65 4.63
N GLU A 114 14.71 4.11 5.78
CA GLU A 114 14.28 3.23 6.87
C GLU A 114 13.08 2.38 6.47
N GLU A 115 12.08 2.95 5.79
CA GLU A 115 10.92 2.22 5.29
C GLU A 115 11.33 1.15 4.27
N GLN A 116 12.24 1.48 3.34
CA GLN A 116 12.82 0.53 2.40
C GLN A 116 13.59 -0.58 3.14
N GLY A 117 14.42 -0.23 4.12
CA GLY A 117 15.14 -1.21 4.93
C GLY A 117 14.21 -2.15 5.70
N ARG A 118 13.12 -1.63 6.28
CA ARG A 118 12.09 -2.45 6.95
C ARG A 118 11.38 -3.37 5.96
N ALA A 119 11.04 -2.87 4.78
CA ALA A 119 10.41 -3.66 3.73
C ALA A 119 11.31 -4.81 3.27
N GLU A 120 12.61 -4.56 3.10
CA GLU A 120 13.60 -5.58 2.72
C GLU A 120 13.76 -6.65 3.82
N VAL A 121 13.85 -6.24 5.10
CA VAL A 121 13.90 -7.20 6.21
C VAL A 121 12.66 -8.09 6.24
N LEU A 122 11.48 -7.49 6.05
CA LEU A 122 10.22 -8.22 6.03
C LEU A 122 10.15 -9.20 4.84
N PHE A 123 10.68 -8.79 3.69
CA PHE A 123 10.81 -9.64 2.51
C PHE A 123 11.72 -10.84 2.78
N GLN A 124 12.90 -10.62 3.36
CA GLN A 124 13.85 -11.68 3.69
C GLN A 124 13.31 -12.66 4.73
N MET A 125 12.59 -12.16 5.73
CA MET A 125 11.89 -13.01 6.70
C MET A 125 10.88 -13.94 6.02
N ARG A 126 10.08 -13.42 5.08
CA ARG A 126 9.09 -14.22 4.33
C ARG A 126 9.77 -15.27 3.44
N GLU A 127 10.83 -14.89 2.73
CA GLU A 127 11.60 -15.82 1.89
C GLU A 127 12.24 -16.94 2.71
N ASN A 128 12.82 -16.63 3.86
CA ASN A 128 13.41 -17.64 4.75
C ASN A 128 12.34 -18.59 5.31
N ALA A 129 11.21 -18.06 5.78
CA ALA A 129 10.09 -18.88 6.22
C ALA A 129 9.59 -19.82 5.11
N TYR A 130 9.53 -19.34 3.87
CA TYR A 130 9.16 -20.16 2.71
C TYR A 130 10.14 -21.29 2.42
N LYS A 131 11.46 -21.01 2.50
CA LYS A 131 12.50 -22.02 2.32
C LYS A 131 12.41 -23.12 3.39
N THR A 132 12.27 -22.74 4.65
CA THR A 132 12.13 -23.69 5.76
C THR A 132 10.88 -24.56 5.59
N TRP A 133 9.75 -23.94 5.23
CA TRP A 133 8.51 -24.68 4.96
C TRP A 133 8.66 -25.64 3.78
N ARG A 134 9.28 -25.22 2.67
CA ARG A 134 9.52 -26.11 1.53
C ARG A 134 10.38 -27.32 1.89
N HIS A 135 11.40 -27.12 2.71
CA HIS A 135 12.26 -28.21 3.19
C HIS A 135 11.44 -29.20 4.02
N HIS A 136 10.66 -28.70 4.97
CA HIS A 136 9.79 -29.52 5.82
C HIS A 136 8.77 -30.34 5.01
N ILE A 137 8.13 -29.73 4.00
CA ILE A 137 7.18 -30.45 3.11
C ILE A 137 7.88 -31.53 2.29
N LYS A 138 9.12 -31.28 1.84
CA LYS A 138 9.90 -32.27 1.11
C LYS A 138 10.22 -33.48 2.00
N GLU A 139 10.70 -33.26 3.21
CA GLU A 139 10.96 -34.31 4.20
C GLU A 139 9.68 -35.09 4.52
N MET A 140 8.56 -34.40 4.74
CA MET A 140 7.28 -35.06 5.00
C MET A 140 6.80 -35.93 3.84
N ARG A 141 7.11 -35.57 2.58
CA ARG A 141 6.78 -36.39 1.41
C ARG A 141 7.70 -37.59 1.25
N GLU A 142 8.99 -37.42 1.52
CA GLU A 142 10.00 -38.48 1.42
C GLU A 142 9.79 -39.54 2.52
N ASN A 143 9.34 -39.11 3.70
CA ASN A 143 9.06 -40.00 4.84
C ASN A 143 7.62 -40.53 4.88
N MET A 144 6.79 -40.26 3.86
CA MET A 144 5.39 -40.70 3.84
C MET A 144 5.31 -42.14 3.33
N GLU A 145 4.85 -43.08 4.18
CA GLU A 145 4.46 -44.41 3.72
C GLU A 145 3.22 -44.32 2.82
N LEU A 146 3.37 -44.77 1.58
CA LEU A 146 2.33 -44.80 0.57
C LEU A 146 1.22 -45.79 0.93
N LYS A 147 0.04 -45.29 1.31
CA LYS A 147 -1.16 -46.12 1.48
C LYS A 147 -1.92 -46.23 0.16
N THR A 148 -2.12 -47.46 -0.30
CA THR A 148 -2.89 -47.79 -1.50
C THR A 148 -4.33 -48.17 -1.14
N THR A 149 -5.24 -48.02 -2.09
CA THR A 149 -6.62 -48.53 -1.93
C THR A 149 -6.61 -50.07 -1.85
N PRO A 150 -7.65 -50.72 -1.26
CA PRO A 150 -7.75 -52.18 -1.18
C PRO A 150 -7.68 -52.91 -2.53
N ARG A 151 -7.90 -52.20 -3.64
CA ARG A 151 -7.79 -52.74 -5.01
C ARG A 151 -6.40 -52.56 -5.64
N GLY A 152 -5.39 -52.10 -4.88
CA GLY A 152 -3.98 -52.06 -5.28
C GLY A 152 -3.57 -51.07 -6.38
N ASN A 153 -4.53 -50.57 -7.17
CA ASN A 153 -4.21 -49.87 -8.43
C ASN A 153 -4.13 -48.34 -8.32
N SER A 154 -4.36 -47.75 -7.15
CA SER A 154 -4.35 -46.28 -6.99
C SER A 154 -3.91 -45.85 -5.59
N LEU A 155 -3.10 -44.79 -5.53
CA LEU A 155 -2.78 -44.05 -4.30
C LEU A 155 -4.08 -43.60 -3.61
N GLN A 156 -4.19 -43.78 -2.30
CA GLN A 156 -5.16 -42.99 -1.53
C GLN A 156 -4.64 -41.56 -1.39
N LEU A 157 -5.12 -40.66 -2.24
CA LEU A 157 -4.98 -39.23 -2.04
C LEU A 157 -6.08 -38.75 -1.09
N HIS A 158 -5.74 -38.51 0.17
CA HIS A 158 -6.62 -37.80 1.11
C HIS A 158 -6.64 -36.31 0.76
N ILE A 159 -7.65 -35.86 0.02
CA ILE A 159 -7.89 -34.44 -0.28
C ILE A 159 -8.90 -33.88 0.73
N ASN A 160 -8.62 -34.01 2.02
CA ASN A 160 -9.49 -33.44 3.06
C ASN A 160 -8.96 -32.04 3.42
N GLY A 161 -9.55 -31.01 2.85
CA GLY A 161 -9.13 -29.63 3.15
C GLY A 161 -9.82 -28.49 2.40
N ILE A 162 -10.88 -28.73 1.61
CA ILE A 162 -11.62 -27.64 0.92
C ILE A 162 -13.13 -27.90 0.89
N THR A 163 -13.70 -28.63 1.84
CA THR A 163 -15.16 -28.76 1.94
C THR A 163 -15.65 -28.53 3.37
N PRO A 164 -16.75 -27.78 3.57
CA PRO A 164 -17.26 -27.39 4.88
C PRO A 164 -17.93 -28.54 5.67
N ARG A 165 -17.72 -29.81 5.29
CA ARG A 165 -18.41 -30.97 5.87
C ARG A 165 -17.48 -32.12 6.30
N GLY A 166 -16.18 -31.88 6.40
CA GLY A 166 -15.22 -32.86 6.96
C GLY A 166 -15.08 -32.75 8.48
N ALA A 167 -14.66 -33.83 9.14
CA ALA A 167 -14.34 -33.81 10.56
C ALA A 167 -13.27 -32.74 10.88
N PRO A 168 -13.32 -32.09 12.06
CA PRO A 168 -12.38 -31.02 12.41
C PRO A 168 -10.96 -31.55 12.39
N LEU A 169 -10.07 -30.85 11.68
CA LEU A 169 -8.65 -31.17 11.70
C LEU A 169 -8.05 -30.56 12.96
N GLU A 170 -7.38 -31.36 13.78
CA GLU A 170 -6.38 -30.86 14.73
C GLU A 170 -5.13 -30.45 13.95
N THR A 171 -5.24 -29.36 13.17
CA THR A 171 -4.06 -28.61 12.77
C THR A 171 -3.61 -27.75 13.95
N PRO A 172 -2.29 -27.62 14.19
CA PRO A 172 -1.80 -26.56 15.05
C PRO A 172 -2.37 -25.26 14.51
N ARG A 173 -3.19 -24.57 15.29
CA ARG A 173 -3.78 -23.28 14.94
C ARG A 173 -2.68 -22.39 14.35
N GLY A 174 -2.77 -22.02 13.06
CA GLY A 174 -2.02 -20.85 12.54
C GLY A 174 -1.28 -20.95 11.20
N ALA A 175 -1.18 -22.09 10.51
CA ALA A 175 -0.52 -22.13 9.19
C ALA A 175 -1.46 -21.69 8.05
N GLN A 176 -1.81 -20.40 8.01
CA GLN A 176 -2.73 -19.83 7.02
C GLN A 176 -2.01 -19.63 5.66
N ALA A 177 -1.65 -20.70 4.94
CA ALA A 177 -0.83 -20.62 3.72
C ALA A 177 -1.40 -19.66 2.64
N ALA A 178 -2.72 -19.52 2.58
CA ALA A 178 -3.41 -18.58 1.70
C ALA A 178 -3.83 -17.32 2.48
N SER A 179 -3.47 -16.14 1.99
CA SER A 179 -3.91 -14.86 2.54
C SER A 179 -5.23 -14.39 1.94
N VAL A 180 -5.43 -14.61 0.63
CA VAL A 180 -6.65 -14.22 -0.09
C VAL A 180 -6.98 -15.30 -1.12
N ILE A 181 -8.27 -15.59 -1.30
CA ILE A 181 -8.77 -16.42 -2.38
C ILE A 181 -9.90 -15.69 -3.09
N SER A 182 -9.96 -15.79 -4.41
CA SER A 182 -11.08 -15.28 -5.21
C SER A 182 -11.47 -16.33 -6.24
N ALA A 183 -12.77 -16.51 -6.45
CA ALA A 183 -13.31 -17.42 -7.44
C ALA A 183 -14.25 -16.64 -8.36
N GLY A 184 -13.98 -16.72 -9.66
CA GLY A 184 -14.83 -16.22 -10.71
C GLY A 184 -15.76 -17.32 -11.23
N ALA A 185 -16.32 -17.13 -12.43
CA ALA A 185 -17.26 -18.10 -13.00
C ALA A 185 -16.63 -19.49 -13.23
N ASN A 186 -15.49 -19.52 -13.92
CA ASN A 186 -14.83 -20.79 -14.31
C ASN A 186 -13.33 -20.80 -13.96
N HIS A 187 -12.86 -19.91 -13.08
CA HIS A 187 -11.47 -19.86 -12.64
C HIS A 187 -11.38 -19.34 -11.20
N ALA A 188 -10.25 -19.60 -10.56
CA ALA A 188 -9.96 -19.13 -9.22
C ALA A 188 -8.53 -18.65 -9.12
N ALA A 189 -8.30 -17.76 -8.15
CA ALA A 189 -7.02 -17.20 -7.82
C ALA A 189 -6.78 -17.27 -6.30
N LEU A 190 -5.52 -17.48 -5.93
CA LEU A 190 -5.08 -17.56 -4.55
C LEU A 190 -3.81 -16.76 -4.37
N VAL A 191 -3.80 -15.89 -3.38
CA VAL A 191 -2.62 -15.18 -2.91
C VAL A 191 -2.04 -15.97 -1.75
N HIS A 192 -0.79 -16.38 -1.88
CA HIS A 192 -0.03 -17.00 -0.81
C HIS A 192 0.47 -15.92 0.16
N GLN A 193 0.74 -16.26 1.43
CA GLN A 193 1.29 -15.30 2.41
C GLN A 193 2.60 -14.62 1.98
N SER A 194 3.37 -15.24 1.07
CA SER A 194 4.56 -14.63 0.46
C SER A 194 4.25 -13.50 -0.52
N GLY A 195 2.98 -13.28 -0.88
CA GLY A 195 2.54 -12.35 -1.92
C GLY A 195 2.57 -12.95 -3.33
N GLN A 196 2.80 -14.25 -3.47
CA GLN A 196 2.75 -14.95 -4.75
C GLN A 196 1.30 -15.22 -5.16
N LEU A 197 0.98 -14.99 -6.43
CA LEU A 197 -0.33 -15.23 -7.01
C LEU A 197 -0.37 -16.55 -7.78
N TYR A 198 -1.35 -17.39 -7.46
CA TYR A 198 -1.64 -18.63 -8.16
C TYR A 198 -3.03 -18.58 -8.78
N THR A 199 -3.17 -19.09 -10.00
CA THR A 199 -4.45 -19.14 -10.72
C THR A 199 -4.70 -20.52 -11.32
N TRP A 200 -5.97 -20.94 -11.38
CA TRP A 200 -6.37 -22.18 -12.04
C TRP A 200 -7.81 -22.13 -12.54
N GLY A 201 -8.18 -23.06 -13.41
CA GLY A 201 -9.48 -23.16 -14.07
C GLY A 201 -9.39 -22.90 -15.57
N ALA A 202 -10.43 -22.31 -16.15
CA ALA A 202 -10.54 -22.01 -17.56
C ALA A 202 -9.54 -20.93 -18.00
N GLY A 203 -8.74 -21.22 -19.02
CA GLY A 203 -7.73 -20.30 -19.56
C GLY A 203 -8.25 -19.32 -20.61
N ALA A 204 -9.43 -19.57 -21.17
CA ALA A 204 -9.98 -18.78 -22.28
C ALA A 204 -9.95 -17.26 -21.98
N SER A 205 -9.62 -16.46 -23.00
CA SER A 205 -9.37 -15.01 -22.88
C SER A 205 -8.11 -14.62 -22.11
N GLY A 206 -7.25 -15.59 -21.73
CA GLY A 206 -6.03 -15.31 -20.97
C GLY A 206 -6.28 -14.97 -19.49
N ARG A 207 -7.46 -15.30 -18.95
CA ARG A 207 -7.89 -14.88 -17.60
C ARG A 207 -7.02 -15.40 -16.45
N LEU A 208 -6.21 -16.42 -16.71
CA LEU A 208 -5.26 -16.96 -15.73
C LEU A 208 -3.96 -16.13 -15.66
N GLY A 209 -3.64 -15.34 -16.69
CA GLY A 209 -2.40 -14.56 -16.71
C GLY A 209 -1.14 -15.45 -16.75
N LEU A 210 -1.28 -16.67 -17.25
CA LEU A 210 -0.17 -17.59 -17.47
C LEU A 210 0.48 -17.25 -18.81
N ASP A 211 1.80 -17.15 -18.81
CA ASP A 211 2.61 -16.77 -19.96
C ASP A 211 3.14 -17.98 -20.74
N GLU A 212 3.60 -17.72 -21.97
CA GLU A 212 4.21 -18.75 -22.82
C GLU A 212 5.49 -19.34 -22.22
N THR A 213 6.15 -18.63 -21.30
CA THR A 213 7.39 -19.08 -20.65
C THR A 213 7.20 -20.33 -19.77
N GLN A 214 5.96 -20.68 -19.43
CA GLN A 214 5.59 -21.93 -18.78
C GLN A 214 5.36 -23.09 -19.78
N GLY A 215 5.75 -22.92 -21.05
CA GLY A 215 5.67 -23.95 -22.09
C GLY A 215 4.25 -24.21 -22.60
N GLY A 216 3.34 -23.24 -22.47
CA GLY A 216 1.92 -23.41 -22.76
C GLY A 216 1.28 -22.22 -23.48
N ASN A 217 0.14 -22.49 -24.13
CA ASN A 217 -0.74 -21.48 -24.70
C ASN A 217 -1.28 -20.56 -23.57
N PRO A 218 -1.19 -19.22 -23.67
CA PRO A 218 -1.71 -18.27 -22.66
C PRO A 218 -3.21 -18.42 -22.36
N GLN A 219 -3.95 -19.06 -23.27
CA GLN A 219 -5.38 -19.36 -23.14
C GLN A 219 -5.65 -20.79 -22.65
N ALA A 220 -4.61 -21.56 -22.33
CA ALA A 220 -4.74 -22.92 -21.84
C ALA A 220 -5.32 -22.93 -20.43
N SER A 221 -6.27 -23.83 -20.21
CA SER A 221 -6.83 -24.08 -18.89
C SER A 221 -5.82 -24.79 -18.00
N ALA A 222 -5.73 -24.37 -16.73
CA ALA A 222 -4.89 -24.99 -15.72
C ALA A 222 -5.74 -25.81 -14.74
N LYS A 223 -5.46 -27.11 -14.62
CA LYS A 223 -6.21 -28.01 -13.70
C LYS A 223 -5.76 -27.90 -12.24
N ARG A 224 -4.63 -27.24 -11.98
CA ARG A 224 -4.01 -27.09 -10.66
C ARG A 224 -3.60 -25.63 -10.47
N PRO A 225 -3.49 -25.13 -9.22
CA PRO A 225 -2.95 -23.80 -8.95
C PRO A 225 -1.58 -23.61 -9.59
N THR A 226 -1.49 -22.70 -10.56
CA THR A 226 -0.26 -22.40 -11.30
C THR A 226 0.20 -20.98 -10.97
N LEU A 227 1.50 -20.80 -10.75
CA LEU A 227 2.09 -19.50 -10.40
C LEU A 227 2.04 -18.53 -11.59
N VAL A 228 1.53 -17.32 -11.35
CA VAL A 228 1.55 -16.21 -12.32
C VAL A 228 2.93 -15.55 -12.31
N GLN A 229 3.79 -15.92 -13.27
CA GLN A 229 5.18 -15.46 -13.30
C GLN A 229 5.33 -13.97 -13.59
N THR A 230 4.39 -13.38 -14.33
CA THR A 230 4.42 -11.95 -14.69
C THR A 230 4.40 -11.03 -13.47
N LEU A 231 3.86 -11.49 -12.34
CA LEU A 231 3.83 -10.76 -11.07
C LEU A 231 4.92 -11.21 -10.09
N ARG A 232 5.90 -12.00 -10.53
CA ARG A 232 7.02 -12.41 -9.68
C ARG A 232 7.85 -11.19 -9.28
N GLY A 233 8.19 -11.09 -8.00
CA GLY A 233 8.88 -9.94 -7.42
C GLY A 233 7.97 -8.74 -7.12
N ARG A 234 6.66 -8.84 -7.40
CA ARG A 234 5.66 -7.83 -7.02
C ARG A 234 4.64 -8.47 -6.06
N PRO A 235 4.80 -8.28 -4.74
CA PRO A 235 3.93 -8.93 -3.76
C PRO A 235 2.47 -8.52 -3.96
N VAL A 236 1.61 -9.48 -4.30
CA VAL A 236 0.16 -9.27 -4.42
C VAL A 236 -0.47 -9.24 -3.04
N VAL A 237 -1.32 -8.24 -2.79
CA VAL A 237 -2.03 -8.05 -1.51
C VAL A 237 -3.52 -8.34 -1.62
N HIS A 238 -4.11 -8.17 -2.81
CA HIS A 238 -5.52 -8.44 -3.05
C HIS A 238 -5.72 -9.01 -4.45
N VAL A 239 -6.70 -9.90 -4.62
CA VAL A 239 -7.09 -10.45 -5.93
C VAL A 239 -8.60 -10.53 -6.03
N SER A 240 -9.14 -10.28 -7.23
CA SER A 240 -10.55 -10.43 -7.57
C SER A 240 -10.71 -11.12 -8.92
N CYS A 241 -11.52 -12.16 -8.99
CA CYS A 241 -11.85 -12.89 -10.20
C CYS A 241 -13.27 -12.55 -10.66
N GLY A 242 -13.41 -12.00 -11.86
CA GLY A 242 -14.70 -11.78 -12.53
C GLY A 242 -15.16 -13.00 -13.33
N ALA A 243 -16.09 -12.81 -14.27
CA ALA A 243 -16.53 -13.90 -15.15
C ALA A 243 -15.38 -14.36 -16.07
N MET A 244 -14.70 -13.40 -16.70
CA MET A 244 -13.71 -13.62 -17.77
C MET A 244 -12.39 -12.86 -17.55
N HIS A 245 -12.23 -12.19 -16.41
CA HIS A 245 -11.02 -11.42 -16.06
C HIS A 245 -10.57 -11.68 -14.63
N THR A 246 -9.30 -11.39 -14.37
CA THR A 246 -8.72 -11.34 -13.03
C THR A 246 -8.09 -9.96 -12.82
N SER A 247 -8.26 -9.40 -11.63
CA SER A 247 -7.58 -8.21 -11.18
C SER A 247 -6.78 -8.46 -9.90
N ALA A 248 -5.62 -7.84 -9.78
CA ALA A 248 -4.73 -7.97 -8.64
C ALA A 248 -4.12 -6.62 -8.26
N VAL A 249 -4.08 -6.35 -6.96
CA VAL A 249 -3.40 -5.17 -6.40
C VAL A 249 -2.11 -5.64 -5.74
N VAL A 250 -1.00 -4.98 -6.07
CA VAL A 250 0.31 -5.26 -5.45
C VAL A 250 0.56 -4.32 -4.27
N ALA A 251 1.52 -4.66 -3.42
CA ALA A 251 1.87 -3.87 -2.23
C ALA A 251 2.27 -2.42 -2.53
N GLY A 252 2.72 -2.14 -3.77
CA GLY A 252 3.01 -0.78 -4.25
C GLY A 252 1.78 0.06 -4.61
N GLY A 253 0.58 -0.51 -4.54
CA GLY A 253 -0.68 0.17 -4.90
C GLY A 253 -1.09 0.01 -6.36
N ASP A 254 -0.21 -0.48 -7.22
CA ASP A 254 -0.53 -0.70 -8.65
C ASP A 254 -1.61 -1.77 -8.82
N LEU A 255 -2.56 -1.48 -9.71
CA LEU A 255 -3.63 -2.40 -10.12
C LEU A 255 -3.27 -3.04 -11.46
N PHE A 256 -3.30 -4.38 -11.50
CA PHE A 256 -3.15 -5.17 -12.71
C PHE A 256 -4.49 -5.83 -13.04
N VAL A 257 -4.86 -5.82 -14.32
CA VAL A 257 -6.07 -6.47 -14.83
C VAL A 257 -5.73 -7.21 -16.11
N TRP A 258 -6.18 -8.45 -16.23
CA TRP A 258 -6.00 -9.27 -17.43
C TRP A 258 -7.21 -10.17 -17.67
N GLY A 259 -7.31 -10.73 -18.87
CA GLY A 259 -8.50 -11.45 -19.33
C GLY A 259 -9.34 -10.63 -20.30
N SER A 260 -10.66 -10.86 -20.32
CA SER A 260 -11.60 -10.07 -21.11
C SER A 260 -12.45 -9.15 -20.24
N GLY A 261 -12.46 -7.86 -20.58
CA GLY A 261 -13.23 -6.81 -19.91
C GLY A 261 -14.66 -6.63 -20.44
N SER A 262 -15.22 -7.60 -21.16
CA SER A 262 -16.58 -7.49 -21.68
C SER A 262 -17.63 -7.71 -20.59
N THR A 263 -17.96 -6.63 -19.88
CA THR A 263 -19.28 -6.37 -19.25
C THR A 263 -19.52 -4.88 -19.25
#